data_AF-A0A2P8KI67-F1
#
_entry.id   AF-A0A2P8KI67-F1
#
_cell.length_a   1.000
_cell.length_b   1.000
_cell.length_c   1.000
_cell.angle_alpha   90.00
_cell.angle_beta   90.00
_cell.angle_gamma   90.00
#
_symmetry.space_group_name_H-M   'P 1'
#
loop_
_entity.id
_entity.type
_entity.pdbx_description
1 polymer ?
#
loop_
_entity_poly.entity_id
_entity_poly.type
_entity_poly.pdbx_seq_one_letter_code
_entity_poly.pdbx_strand_id
1 'polypeptide(L)'
;MTPVARPGAGRREAGIALLEVLIAILVFSFGVLGMIGLQARAIGISVDAADRNRAALLANEIASTMWLGNTVSVASGTLTAWKARVADPASGGLPSGVGTVTAVSGTTNSADIKITWRAPTRASAEGDSQLSTRVTLP
;
A
#
# COMPACT_ATOMS: atom_id res chain seq x y z
N MET A 1 6.75 -85.82 -0.61
CA MET A 1 5.98 -84.57 -0.71
C MET A 1 6.07 -83.84 0.62
N THR A 2 6.93 -82.83 0.72
CA THR A 2 7.08 -81.98 1.92
C THR A 2 6.38 -80.64 1.66
N PRO A 3 5.47 -80.19 2.55
CA PRO A 3 4.66 -79.00 2.31
C PRO A 3 5.48 -77.70 2.34
N VAL A 4 5.06 -76.75 1.49
CA VAL A 4 5.66 -75.43 1.26
C VAL A 4 5.38 -74.49 2.43
N ALA A 5 6.37 -73.69 2.84
CA ALA A 5 6.19 -72.63 3.82
C ALA A 5 5.33 -71.49 3.23
N ARG A 6 4.32 -71.02 3.97
CA ARG A 6 3.54 -69.83 3.59
C ARG A 6 4.20 -68.58 4.19
N PRO A 7 4.49 -67.52 3.41
CA PRO A 7 4.93 -66.25 3.97
C PRO A 7 3.79 -65.66 4.82
N GLY A 8 4.09 -65.34 6.08
CA GLY A 8 3.17 -64.66 6.97
C GLY A 8 2.84 -63.27 6.43
N ALA A 9 1.55 -63.00 6.24
CA ALA A 9 1.05 -61.68 5.88
C ALA A 9 1.51 -60.63 6.92
N GLY A 10 2.15 -59.56 6.44
CA GLY A 10 2.71 -58.49 7.26
C GLY A 10 1.66 -57.88 8.20
N ARG A 11 2.02 -57.78 9.48
CA ARG A 11 1.17 -57.18 10.53
C ARG A 11 1.26 -55.65 10.49
N ARG A 12 0.15 -55.04 10.07
CA ARG A 12 -0.51 -53.82 10.62
C ARG A 12 0.33 -52.53 10.76
N GLU A 13 0.27 -51.70 9.73
CA GLU A 13 0.65 -50.27 9.73
C GLU A 13 -0.46 -49.33 10.25
N ALA A 14 -1.36 -49.80 11.11
CA ALA A 14 -2.56 -49.03 11.49
C ALA A 14 -2.31 -47.90 12.52
N GLY A 15 -1.17 -47.91 13.22
CA GLY A 15 -0.84 -46.91 14.26
C GLY A 15 -0.07 -45.68 13.77
N ILE A 16 0.72 -45.85 12.69
CA ILE A 16 1.57 -44.77 12.14
C ILE A 16 0.73 -43.82 11.27
N ALA A 17 -0.31 -44.32 10.60
CA ALA A 17 -1.18 -43.53 9.73
C ALA A 17 -1.85 -42.32 10.44
N LEU A 18 -2.23 -42.46 11.71
CA LEU A 18 -2.84 -41.36 12.46
C LEU A 18 -1.82 -40.26 12.81
N LEU A 19 -0.57 -40.65 13.12
CA LEU A 19 0.53 -39.70 13.33
C LEU A 19 0.92 -39.01 12.02
N GLU A 20 0.94 -39.75 10.91
CA GLU A 20 1.23 -39.20 9.59
C GLU A 20 0.21 -38.13 9.19
N VAL A 21 -1.08 -38.40 9.36
CA VAL A 21 -2.14 -37.41 9.10
C VAL A 21 -2.04 -36.22 10.05
N LEU A 22 -1.73 -36.43 11.33
CA LEU A 22 -1.55 -35.33 12.29
C LEU A 22 -0.38 -34.42 11.90
N ILE A 23 0.75 -35.01 11.49
CA ILE A 23 1.91 -34.25 11.01
C ILE A 23 1.58 -33.53 9.70
N ALA A 24 0.89 -34.18 8.78
CA ALA A 24 0.46 -33.54 7.52
C ALA A 24 -0.45 -32.33 7.79
N ILE A 25 -1.44 -32.46 8.68
CA ILE A 25 -2.32 -31.36 9.09
C ILE A 25 -1.52 -30.26 9.79
N LEU A 26 -0.58 -30.62 10.66
CA LEU A 26 0.27 -29.65 11.37
C LEU A 26 1.11 -28.82 10.39
N VAL A 27 1.83 -29.47 9.47
CA VAL A 27 2.66 -28.80 8.46
C VAL A 27 1.79 -27.97 7.52
N PHE A 28 0.65 -28.52 7.07
CA PHE A 28 -0.29 -27.79 6.23
C PHE A 28 -0.84 -26.53 6.92
N SER A 29 -1.17 -26.64 8.21
CA SER A 29 -1.66 -25.51 9.01
C SER A 29 -0.61 -24.39 9.07
N PHE A 30 0.66 -24.72 9.31
CA PHE A 30 1.74 -23.72 9.25
C PHE A 30 1.89 -23.08 7.87
N GLY A 31 1.72 -23.86 6.80
CA GLY A 31 1.72 -23.35 5.42
C GLY A 31 0.62 -22.30 5.20
N VAL A 32 -0.61 -22.59 5.65
CA VAL A 32 -1.74 -21.65 5.56
C VAL A 32 -1.49 -20.38 6.39
N LEU A 33 -1.01 -20.51 7.63
CA LEU A 33 -0.67 -19.35 8.47
C LEU A 33 0.40 -18.46 7.81
N GLY A 34 1.43 -19.08 7.21
CA GLY A 34 2.47 -18.35 6.47
C GLY A 34 1.90 -17.57 5.29
N MET A 35 0.99 -18.19 4.52
CA MET A 35 0.33 -17.53 3.40
C MET A 35 -0.55 -16.36 3.84
N ILE A 36 -1.33 -16.51 4.91
CA ILE A 36 -2.16 -15.42 5.47
C ILE A 36 -1.28 -14.24 5.91
N GLY A 37 -0.14 -14.53 6.54
CA GLY A 37 0.83 -13.51 6.92
C GLY A 37 1.38 -12.73 5.71
N LEU A 38 1.67 -13.40 4.61
CA LEU A 38 2.09 -12.75 3.36
C LEU A 38 0.95 -11.94 2.74
N GLN A 39 -0.28 -12.48 2.74
CA GLN A 39 -1.45 -11.80 2.20
C GLN A 39 -1.76 -10.50 2.97
N ALA A 40 -1.67 -10.52 4.29
CA ALA A 40 -1.85 -9.32 5.12
C ALA A 40 -0.84 -8.23 4.77
N ARG A 41 0.43 -8.59 4.52
CA ARG A 41 1.47 -7.65 4.07
C ARG A 41 1.19 -7.10 2.68
N ALA A 42 0.74 -7.95 1.76
CA ALA A 42 0.40 -7.54 0.39
C ALA A 42 -0.74 -6.51 0.36
N ILE A 43 -1.74 -6.64 1.24
CA ILE A 43 -2.81 -5.65 1.40
C ILE A 43 -2.23 -4.29 1.81
N GLY A 44 -1.35 -4.25 2.81
CA GLY A 44 -0.72 -3.00 3.26
C GLY A 44 0.07 -2.29 2.14
N ILE A 45 0.84 -3.05 1.36
CA ILE A 45 1.57 -2.52 0.20
C ILE A 45 0.60 -1.95 -0.85
N SER A 46 -0.52 -2.65 -1.07
CA SER A 46 -1.53 -2.23 -2.06
C SER A 46 -2.21 -0.93 -1.66
N VAL A 47 -2.50 -0.74 -0.36
CA VAL A 47 -3.06 0.50 0.19
C VAL A 47 -2.06 1.66 0.07
N ASP A 48 -0.78 1.46 0.43
CA ASP A 48 0.25 2.50 0.30
C ASP A 48 0.43 2.94 -1.17
N ALA A 49 0.43 1.97 -2.09
CA ALA A 49 0.49 2.27 -3.53
C ALA A 49 -0.74 3.07 -4.01
N ALA A 50 -1.94 2.73 -3.52
CA ALA A 50 -3.16 3.46 -3.84
C ALA A 50 -3.11 4.91 -3.32
N ASP A 51 -2.63 5.13 -2.09
CA ASP A 51 -2.47 6.47 -1.53
C ASP A 51 -1.42 7.29 -2.30
N ARG A 52 -0.28 6.70 -2.67
CA ARG A 52 0.70 7.36 -3.53
C ARG A 52 0.12 7.77 -4.88
N ASN A 53 -0.73 6.92 -5.47
CA ASN A 53 -1.41 7.23 -6.72
C ASN A 53 -2.39 8.41 -6.56
N ARG A 54 -3.22 8.39 -5.50
CA ARG A 54 -4.11 9.52 -5.16
C ARG A 54 -3.32 10.83 -5.00
N ALA A 55 -2.21 10.80 -4.28
CA ALA A 55 -1.32 11.95 -4.13
C ALA A 55 -0.80 12.46 -5.49
N ALA A 56 -0.38 11.56 -6.38
CA ALA A 56 0.10 11.94 -7.71
C ALA A 56 -1.00 12.57 -8.57
N LEU A 57 -2.22 12.04 -8.52
CA LEU A 57 -3.37 12.61 -9.23
C LEU A 57 -3.72 14.02 -8.71
N LEU A 58 -3.74 14.21 -7.40
CA LEU A 58 -3.99 15.52 -6.76
C LEU A 58 -2.88 16.53 -7.07
N ALA A 59 -1.62 16.09 -7.11
CA ALA A 59 -0.51 16.94 -7.51
C ALA A 59 -0.61 17.33 -9.00
N ASN A 60 -1.01 16.39 -9.86
CA ASN A 60 -1.22 16.65 -11.28
C ASN A 60 -2.39 17.61 -11.54
N GLU A 61 -3.48 17.52 -10.75
CA GLU A 61 -4.63 18.43 -10.82
C GLU A 61 -4.21 19.89 -10.61
N ILE A 62 -3.48 20.16 -9.53
CA ILE A 62 -3.04 21.53 -9.21
C ILE A 62 -1.95 22.01 -10.18
N ALA A 63 -1.06 21.11 -10.63
CA ALA A 63 -0.09 21.42 -11.67
C ALA A 63 -0.78 21.81 -13.00
N SER A 64 -1.80 21.04 -13.41
CA SER A 64 -2.58 21.32 -14.62
C SER A 64 -3.30 22.67 -14.51
N THR A 65 -3.77 23.02 -13.32
CA THR A 65 -4.38 24.33 -13.04
C THR A 65 -3.37 25.48 -13.26
N MET A 66 -2.11 25.31 -12.84
CA MET A 66 -1.05 26.29 -13.08
C MET A 66 -0.73 26.42 -14.57
N TRP A 67 -0.62 25.30 -15.28
CA TRP A 67 -0.36 25.27 -16.72
C TRP A 67 -1.48 25.97 -17.51
N LEU A 68 -2.74 25.67 -17.20
CA LEU A 68 -3.89 26.32 -17.86
C LEU A 68 -3.97 27.82 -17.55
N GLY A 69 -3.59 28.22 -16.33
CA GLY A 69 -3.52 29.62 -15.93
C GLY A 69 -2.26 30.36 -16.42
N ASN A 70 -1.31 29.65 -17.03
CA ASN A 70 0.03 30.14 -17.33
C ASN A 70 0.68 30.89 -16.15
N THR A 71 0.44 30.40 -14.92
CA THR A 71 0.95 31.01 -13.69
C THR A 71 1.14 29.94 -12.61
N VAL A 72 2.23 30.04 -11.85
CA VAL A 72 2.46 29.19 -10.67
C VAL A 72 1.72 29.68 -9.43
N SER A 73 1.12 30.88 -9.49
CA SER A 73 0.29 31.44 -8.44
C SER A 73 -1.16 31.00 -8.61
N VAL A 74 -1.60 30.01 -7.85
CA VAL A 74 -2.99 29.54 -7.85
C VAL A 74 -3.88 30.49 -7.05
N ALA A 75 -5.05 30.83 -7.58
CA ALA A 75 -6.05 31.63 -6.88
C ALA A 75 -6.41 31.02 -5.52
N SER A 76 -6.56 31.85 -4.48
CA SER A 76 -6.74 31.41 -3.09
C SER A 76 -7.94 30.48 -2.90
N GLY A 77 -9.07 30.76 -3.57
CA GLY A 77 -10.26 29.91 -3.54
C GLY A 77 -10.01 28.51 -4.10
N THR A 78 -9.37 28.43 -5.27
CA THR A 78 -8.99 27.17 -5.91
C THR A 78 -8.00 26.38 -5.06
N LEU A 79 -6.98 27.04 -4.51
CA LEU A 79 -6.00 26.40 -3.63
C LEU A 79 -6.65 25.88 -2.34
N THR A 80 -7.62 26.60 -1.78
CA THR A 80 -8.35 26.18 -0.58
C THR A 80 -9.22 24.96 -0.86
N ALA A 81 -9.96 24.96 -1.98
CA ALA A 81 -10.77 23.82 -2.40
C ALA A 81 -9.90 22.57 -2.66
N TRP A 82 -8.77 22.74 -3.33
CA TRP A 82 -7.81 21.67 -3.55
C TRP A 82 -7.26 21.10 -2.23
N LYS A 83 -6.86 21.96 -1.28
CA LYS A 83 -6.41 21.52 0.05
C LYS A 83 -7.49 20.76 0.81
N ALA A 84 -8.74 21.21 0.75
CA ALA A 84 -9.87 20.50 1.36
C ALA A 84 -10.07 19.11 0.74
N ARG A 85 -9.94 19.00 -0.59
CA ARG A 85 -10.02 17.72 -1.30
C ARG A 85 -8.87 16.77 -0.96
N VAL A 86 -7.64 17.30 -0.83
CA VAL A 86 -6.47 16.51 -0.36
C VAL A 86 -6.73 15.91 1.02
N ALA A 87 -7.42 16.64 1.90
CA ALA A 87 -7.72 16.22 3.27
C ALA A 87 -8.98 15.36 3.42
N ASP A 88 -9.70 15.05 2.34
CA ASP A 88 -10.97 14.31 2.37
C ASP A 88 -10.83 12.90 1.75
N PRO A 89 -10.57 11.84 2.57
CA PRO A 89 -10.45 10.47 2.09
C PRO A 89 -11.73 9.93 1.43
N ALA A 90 -12.91 10.43 1.79
CA ALA A 90 -14.18 9.97 1.22
C ALA A 90 -14.34 10.41 -0.25
N SER A 91 -13.70 11.54 -0.61
CA SER A 91 -13.73 12.11 -1.95
C SER A 91 -12.48 11.81 -2.78
N GLY A 92 -11.68 10.82 -2.39
CA GLY A 92 -10.44 10.44 -3.10
C GLY A 92 -9.18 11.17 -2.64
N GLY A 93 -9.26 11.92 -1.54
CA GLY A 93 -8.12 12.48 -0.82
C GLY A 93 -7.33 11.45 -0.03
N LEU A 94 -6.54 11.93 0.92
CA LEU A 94 -5.60 11.13 1.69
C LEU A 94 -5.89 11.18 3.19
N PRO A 95 -5.72 10.08 3.94
CA PRO A 95 -5.81 10.08 5.40
C PRO A 95 -4.80 11.06 6.01
N SER A 96 -5.30 12.02 6.80
CA SER A 96 -4.49 13.13 7.33
C SER A 96 -3.70 13.89 6.25
N GLY A 97 -4.29 14.00 5.06
CA GLY A 97 -3.70 14.64 3.90
C GLY A 97 -3.49 16.15 4.10
N VAL A 98 -2.29 16.64 3.80
CA VAL A 98 -1.97 18.07 3.78
C VAL A 98 -1.25 18.40 2.48
N GLY A 99 -1.81 19.34 1.71
CA GLY A 99 -1.23 19.83 0.46
C GLY A 99 -0.68 21.25 0.60
N THR A 100 0.51 21.50 0.09
CA THR A 100 1.14 22.82 0.03
C THR A 100 1.70 23.10 -1.35
N VAL A 101 1.57 24.35 -1.78
CA VAL A 101 2.22 24.88 -2.98
C VAL A 101 3.14 26.01 -2.53
N THR A 102 4.40 25.97 -2.96
CA THR A 102 5.41 26.95 -2.58
C THR A 102 6.16 27.42 -3.82
N ALA A 103 6.16 28.73 -4.09
CA ALA A 103 6.95 29.28 -5.19
C ALA A 103 8.44 29.03 -4.95
N VAL A 104 9.17 28.64 -6.00
CA VAL A 104 10.61 28.39 -5.91
C VAL A 104 11.34 29.74 -5.84
N SER A 105 12.08 29.96 -4.77
CA SER A 105 12.82 31.20 -4.54
C SER A 105 13.75 31.54 -5.71
N GLY A 106 13.76 32.80 -6.13
CA GLY A 106 14.57 33.27 -7.25
C GLY A 106 13.99 32.99 -8.64
N THR A 107 12.79 32.42 -8.73
CA THR A 107 12.07 32.20 -9.99
C THR A 107 10.65 32.76 -9.92
N THR A 108 10.08 33.10 -11.08
CA THR A 108 8.67 33.53 -11.21
C THR A 108 7.79 32.47 -11.88
N ASN A 109 8.40 31.45 -12.49
CA ASN A 109 7.74 30.44 -13.30
C ASN A 109 7.79 29.03 -12.69
N SER A 110 8.29 28.87 -11.45
CA SER A 110 8.40 27.56 -10.82
C SER A 110 7.76 27.51 -9.42
N ALA A 111 7.10 26.39 -9.12
CA ALA A 111 6.55 26.10 -7.79
C ALA A 111 6.72 24.61 -7.43
N ASP A 112 6.99 24.36 -6.16
CA ASP A 112 7.01 23.04 -5.55
C ASP A 112 5.65 22.73 -4.95
N ILE A 113 5.10 21.59 -5.35
CA ILE A 113 3.90 20.98 -4.78
C ILE A 113 4.37 19.89 -3.82
N LYS A 114 3.91 19.94 -2.58
CA LYS A 114 4.16 18.92 -1.56
C LYS A 114 2.83 18.43 -0.98
N ILE A 115 2.66 17.12 -0.94
CA ILE A 115 1.51 16.47 -0.30
C ILE A 115 2.05 15.50 0.74
N THR A 116 1.58 15.60 1.98
CA THR A 116 1.91 14.69 3.07
C THR A 116 0.66 13.96 3.55
N TRP A 117 0.79 12.71 3.97
CA TRP A 117 -0.31 11.92 4.52
C TRP A 117 0.20 10.85 5.49
N ARG A 118 -0.71 10.31 6.30
CA ARG A 118 -0.40 9.23 7.23
C ARG A 118 -1.46 8.15 7.17
N ALA A 119 -1.05 6.94 6.78
CA ALA A 119 -1.95 5.80 6.80
C ALA A 119 -2.49 5.55 8.23
N PRO A 120 -3.76 5.14 8.41
CA PRO A 120 -4.35 4.94 9.74
C PRO A 120 -3.62 3.91 10.62
N THR A 121 -2.92 2.96 9.99
CA THR A 121 -2.15 1.92 10.66
C THR A 121 -0.75 2.36 11.07
N ARG A 122 -0.28 3.53 10.61
CA ARG A 122 1.07 4.02 10.90
C ARG A 122 1.11 4.76 12.24
N ALA A 123 2.09 4.43 13.07
CA ALA A 123 2.33 5.12 14.32
C ALA A 123 2.83 6.56 14.08
N SER A 124 2.43 7.49 14.96
CA SER A 124 2.84 8.90 14.85
C SER A 124 4.35 9.14 14.92
N ALA A 125 5.12 8.19 15.46
CA ALA A 125 6.57 8.28 15.58
C ALA A 125 7.33 7.92 14.28
N GLU A 126 6.68 7.25 13.32
CA GLU A 126 7.32 6.72 12.10
C GLU A 126 7.42 7.76 10.96
N GLY A 127 6.89 8.97 11.15
CA GLY A 127 6.89 10.03 10.15
C GLY A 127 5.83 9.87 9.05
N ASP A 128 5.52 10.99 8.40
CA ASP A 128 4.48 11.05 7.38
C ASP A 128 5.02 10.61 6.01
N SER A 129 4.15 9.98 5.21
CA SER A 129 4.41 9.77 3.80
C SER A 129 4.38 11.13 3.10
N GLN A 130 5.20 11.29 2.07
CA GLN A 130 5.23 12.53 1.29
C GLN A 130 5.43 12.27 -0.20
N LEU A 131 4.82 13.14 -1.00
CA LEU A 131 5.06 13.28 -2.44
C LEU A 131 5.44 14.74 -2.69
N SER A 132 6.50 14.97 -3.45
CA SER A 132 6.86 16.31 -3.91
C SER A 132 7.09 16.30 -5.42
N THR A 133 6.57 17.31 -6.10
CA THR A 133 6.78 17.53 -7.52
C THR A 133 7.02 19.02 -7.78
N ARG A 134 7.86 19.33 -8.77
CA ARG A 134 8.14 20.69 -9.21
C ARG A 134 7.45 20.95 -10.54
N VAL A 135 6.73 22.06 -10.62
CA VAL A 135 6.18 22.58 -11.87
C VAL A 135 7.02 23.76 -12.31
N THR A 136 7.41 23.77 -13.58
CA THR A 136 8.11 24.89 -14.23
C THR A 136 7.37 25.21 -15.52
N LEU A 137 6.92 26.47 -15.64
CA LEU A 137 6.24 26.99 -16.82
C LEU A 137 7.27 27.56 -17.82
N PRO A 138 7.00 27.47 -19.14
CA PRO A 138 7.88 28.00 -20.18
C PRO A 138 7.96 29.54 -20.18
#